data_AF-A0A2G8LGK2-F1
#
_entry.id   AF-A0A2G8LGK2-F1
#
_cell.length_a   1.000
_cell.length_b   1.000
_cell.length_c   1.000
_cell.angle_alpha   90.00
_cell.angle_beta   90.00
_cell.angle_gamma   90.00
#
_symmetry.space_group_name_H-M   'P 1'
#
loop_
_entity.id
_entity.type
_entity.pdbx_description
1 polymer ?
#
loop_
_entity_poly.entity_id
_entity_poly.type
_entity_poly.pdbx_seq_one_letter_code
_entity_poly.pdbx_strand_id
1 'polypeptide(L)'
;MNVLELRKYEAIQFTFKQVSKYFSEVFSKLVPGGKATLVMKKGEDESEDLDGDSASVSSKSSQIPLVEQFTGVGIKVSFTGKSGETREMQQLSGGQKSLVALTLIFAIQKCDPAPFYLFDEIDSALDAQHRKAVADMIHELSDNAQFITTTFRPELLEACDKFYGVKFRNKVSHIDVITKEQAKDFLEDDATHG
;
A
#
# COMPACT_ATOMS: atom_id res chain seq x y z
N MET A 1 23.30 -18.95 22.82
CA MET A 1 22.33 -18.57 21.77
C MET A 1 23.08 -17.73 20.75
N ASN A 2 22.81 -17.91 19.45
CA ASN A 2 23.60 -17.34 18.35
C ASN A 2 23.39 -15.81 18.28
N VAL A 3 24.44 -14.99 18.31
CA VAL A 3 24.37 -13.52 18.15
C VAL A 3 23.56 -13.11 16.91
N LEU A 4 23.57 -13.98 15.89
CA LEU A 4 22.76 -13.83 14.68
C LEU A 4 21.25 -13.86 14.94
N GLU A 5 20.76 -14.70 15.86
CA GLU A 5 19.33 -14.79 16.18
C GLU A 5 18.82 -13.52 16.85
N LEU A 6 19.61 -12.94 17.77
CA LEU A 6 19.26 -11.68 18.42
C LEU A 6 19.22 -10.53 17.40
N ARG A 7 20.23 -10.42 16.54
CA ARG A 7 20.25 -9.41 15.47
C ARG A 7 19.09 -9.56 14.49
N LYS A 8 18.75 -10.80 14.13
CA LYS A 8 17.61 -11.10 13.26
C LYS A 8 16.30 -10.65 13.90
N TYR A 9 16.11 -10.94 15.19
CA TYR A 9 14.92 -10.52 15.93
C TYR A 9 14.79 -9.00 15.99
N GLU A 10 15.87 -8.30 16.35
CA GLU A 10 15.90 -6.82 16.40
C GLU A 10 15.60 -6.20 15.04
N ALA A 11 16.20 -6.73 13.97
CA ALA A 11 15.97 -6.26 12.61
C ALA A 11 14.50 -6.43 12.18
N ILE A 12 13.89 -7.58 12.45
CA ILE A 12 12.47 -7.84 12.13
C ILE A 12 11.56 -6.85 12.87
N GLN A 13 11.78 -6.67 14.18
CA GLN A 13 10.96 -5.75 14.97
C GLN A 13 11.11 -4.30 14.50
N PHE A 14 12.34 -3.89 14.21
CA PHE A 14 12.64 -2.55 13.73
C PHE A 14 11.96 -2.28 12.39
N THR A 15 12.14 -3.17 11.41
CA THR A 15 11.51 -3.04 10.09
C THR A 15 10.00 -3.06 10.19
N PHE A 16 9.42 -3.98 10.97
CA PHE A 16 7.96 -4.04 11.16
C PHE A 16 7.42 -2.73 11.76
N LYS A 17 8.10 -2.16 12.76
CA LYS A 17 7.69 -0.89 13.36
C LYS A 17 7.74 0.27 12.37
N GLN A 18 8.78 0.32 11.52
CA GLN A 18 8.88 1.35 10.48
C GLN A 18 7.78 1.21 9.43
N VAL A 19 7.60 0.01 8.87
CA VAL A 19 6.55 -0.25 7.87
C VAL A 19 5.16 0.00 8.45
N SER A 20 4.90 -0.40 9.69
CA SER A 20 3.60 -0.16 10.36
C SER A 20 3.32 1.34 10.54
N LYS A 21 4.34 2.13 10.90
CA LYS A 21 4.22 3.59 10.97
C LYS A 21 3.88 4.18 9.60
N TYR A 22 4.65 3.86 8.56
CA TYR A 22 4.39 4.38 7.22
C TYR A 22 3.05 3.91 6.66
N PHE A 23 2.63 2.69 6.97
CA PHE A 23 1.34 2.14 6.56
C PHE A 23 0.18 2.98 7.11
N SER A 24 0.20 3.33 8.41
CA SER A 24 -0.82 4.20 9.00
C SER A 24 -0.79 5.61 8.39
N GLU A 25 0.39 6.18 8.17
CA GLU A 25 0.54 7.53 7.57
C GLU A 25 0.00 7.57 6.14
N VAL A 26 0.45 6.64 5.29
CA VAL A 26 0.01 6.49 3.90
C VAL A 26 -1.50 6.27 3.83
N PHE A 27 -2.05 5.38 4.66
CA PHE A 27 -3.49 5.09 4.63
C PHE A 27 -4.32 6.32 4.95
N SER A 28 -3.93 7.09 5.97
CA SER A 28 -4.64 8.30 6.38
C SER A 28 -4.60 9.40 5.31
N LYS A 29 -3.58 9.38 4.44
CA LYS A 29 -3.46 10.28 3.30
C LYS A 29 -4.32 9.84 2.12
N LEU A 30 -4.41 8.54 1.85
CA LEU A 30 -5.25 7.99 0.78
C LEU A 30 -6.74 7.98 1.13
N VAL A 31 -7.08 7.78 2.42
CA VAL A 31 -8.45 7.76 2.94
C VAL A 31 -8.56 8.83 4.03
N PRO A 32 -9.01 10.06 3.71
CA PRO A 32 -9.22 11.10 4.70
C PRO A 32 -10.18 10.61 5.80
N GLY A 33 -9.70 10.61 7.05
CA GLY A 33 -10.46 10.10 8.20
C GLY A 33 -10.36 8.59 8.43
N GLY A 34 -9.77 7.83 7.51
CA GLY A 34 -9.48 6.41 7.68
C GLY A 34 -8.34 6.15 8.67
N LYS A 35 -8.29 4.93 9.19
CA LYS A 35 -7.19 4.41 10.00
C LYS A 35 -6.85 3.00 9.57
N ALA A 36 -5.56 2.67 9.53
CA ALA A 36 -5.10 1.31 9.28
C ALA A 36 -3.87 1.01 10.13
N THR A 37 -3.77 -0.22 10.63
CA THR A 37 -2.64 -0.69 11.43
C THR A 37 -2.23 -2.10 11.02
N LEU A 38 -0.92 -2.36 11.09
CA LEU A 38 -0.38 -3.71 10.96
C LEU A 38 -0.23 -4.32 12.36
N VAL A 39 -0.63 -5.58 12.50
CA VAL A 39 -0.58 -6.33 13.77
C VAL A 39 0.29 -7.56 13.57
N MET A 40 1.36 -7.69 14.35
CA MET A 40 2.23 -8.86 14.32
C MET A 40 1.56 -10.00 15.09
N LYS A 41 1.28 -11.13 14.42
CA LYS A 41 0.67 -12.31 15.03
C LYS A 41 1.74 -13.23 15.61
N LYS A 42 1.46 -13.80 16.79
CA LYS A 42 2.33 -14.76 17.47
C LYS A 42 1.62 -16.11 17.61
N GLY A 43 2.38 -17.19 17.62
CA GLY A 43 1.89 -18.55 17.89
C GLY A 43 1.62 -18.70 19.38
N GLU A 44 0.45 -19.26 19.70
CA GLU A 44 -0.17 -19.29 21.03
C GLU A 44 -0.75 -17.92 21.45
N ASP A 45 -1.80 -17.46 20.75
CA ASP A 45 -2.95 -16.70 21.29
C ASP A 45 -3.91 -16.36 20.12
N GLU A 46 -4.94 -17.19 19.94
CA GLU A 46 -6.16 -16.85 19.20
C GLU A 46 -7.17 -16.09 20.09
N SER A 47 -6.72 -15.51 21.20
CA SER A 47 -7.59 -14.82 22.15
C SER A 47 -6.91 -13.62 22.78
N GLU A 48 -7.69 -12.55 22.89
CA GLU A 48 -7.48 -11.34 23.71
C GLU A 48 -6.85 -10.14 22.98
N ASP A 49 -7.74 -9.32 22.42
CA ASP A 49 -7.56 -7.87 22.37
C ASP A 49 -7.19 -7.39 23.79
N LEU A 50 -5.94 -6.98 23.98
CA LEU A 50 -5.43 -6.45 25.25
C LEU A 50 -5.96 -5.03 25.50
N ASP A 51 -7.19 -4.92 25.99
CA ASP A 51 -7.63 -3.79 26.82
C ASP A 51 -7.12 -4.03 28.25
N GLY A 52 -5.95 -3.44 28.54
CA GLY A 52 -5.23 -3.67 29.79
C GLY A 52 -5.74 -2.82 30.96
N ASP A 53 -6.55 -3.43 31.83
CA ASP A 53 -6.48 -3.16 33.27
C ASP A 53 -6.70 -4.45 34.09
N SER A 54 -5.61 -5.17 34.35
CA SER A 54 -5.42 -5.90 35.61
C SER A 54 -4.02 -6.49 35.69
N ALA A 55 -3.29 -5.99 36.68
CA ALA A 55 -2.05 -6.56 37.14
C ALA A 55 -2.27 -8.00 37.65
N SER A 56 -1.64 -8.97 37.01
CA SER A 56 -1.23 -10.21 37.68
C SER A 56 0.19 -10.57 37.26
N VAL A 57 1.06 -10.54 38.26
CA VAL A 57 2.46 -10.91 38.18
C VAL A 57 2.54 -12.43 38.03
N SER A 58 3.01 -12.89 36.89
CA SER A 58 3.60 -14.23 36.78
C SER A 58 4.98 -14.12 36.16
N SER A 59 5.93 -14.66 36.91
CA SER A 59 7.35 -14.72 36.66
C SER A 59 7.64 -15.43 35.32
N LYS A 60 7.67 -14.69 34.21
CA LYS A 60 8.19 -15.23 32.95
C LYS A 60 9.70 -15.04 32.94
N SER A 61 10.38 -16.18 32.96
CA SER A 61 11.80 -16.34 32.69
C SER A 61 12.28 -15.42 31.57
N SER A 62 13.52 -14.99 31.67
CA SER A 62 14.29 -14.24 30.68
C SER A 62 14.50 -15.03 29.37
N GLN A 63 13.43 -15.51 28.74
CA GLN A 63 13.48 -16.12 27.43
C GLN A 63 13.58 -14.98 26.42
N ILE A 64 14.78 -14.86 25.83
CA ILE A 64 15.03 -13.99 24.69
C ILE A 64 14.00 -14.34 23.61
N PRO A 65 13.23 -13.36 23.08
CA PRO A 65 12.13 -13.69 22.20
C PRO A 65 12.63 -14.31 20.89
N LEU A 66 12.11 -15.48 20.54
CA LEU A 66 12.48 -16.22 19.34
C LEU A 66 11.71 -15.72 18.13
N VAL A 67 12.36 -15.61 16.97
CA VAL A 67 11.69 -15.26 15.70
C VAL A 67 10.61 -16.30 15.33
N GLU A 68 10.81 -17.55 15.75
CA GLU A 68 9.88 -18.67 15.52
C GLU A 68 8.51 -18.47 16.18
N GLN A 69 8.37 -17.52 17.11
CA GLN A 69 7.08 -17.19 17.72
C GLN A 69 6.13 -16.47 16.74
N PHE A 70 6.63 -15.88 15.65
CA PHE A 70 5.77 -15.10 14.73
C PHE A 70 5.08 -16.01 13.72
N THR A 71 3.76 -15.95 13.66
CA THR A 71 2.94 -16.76 12.74
C THR A 71 2.47 -15.98 11.52
N GLY A 72 2.51 -14.64 11.56
CA GLY A 72 2.17 -13.81 10.42
C GLY A 72 1.94 -12.34 10.78
N VAL A 73 1.35 -11.60 9.83
CA VAL A 73 0.96 -10.19 9.98
C VAL A 73 -0.51 -10.05 9.61
N GLY A 74 -1.30 -9.48 10.53
CA GLY A 74 -2.68 -9.07 10.31
C GLY A 74 -2.77 -7.60 9.90
N ILE A 75 -3.84 -7.27 9.19
CA ILE A 75 -4.18 -5.90 8.81
C ILE A 75 -5.54 -5.57 9.43
N LYS A 76 -5.60 -4.51 10.24
CA LYS A 76 -6.86 -3.95 10.76
C LYS A 76 -7.08 -2.58 10.13
N VAL A 77 -8.23 -2.38 9.47
CA VAL A 77 -8.54 -1.12 8.76
C VAL A 77 -9.93 -0.60 9.13
N SER A 78 -10.09 0.72 9.15
CA SER A 78 -11.35 1.42 9.33
C SER A 78 -11.43 2.58 8.34
N PHE A 79 -12.46 2.58 7.50
CA PHE A 79 -12.68 3.60 6.46
C PHE A 79 -13.59 4.75 6.94
N THR A 80 -14.25 4.61 8.09
CA THR A 80 -15.34 5.52 8.55
C THR A 80 -14.98 6.36 9.78
N GLY A 81 -13.70 6.57 10.10
CA GLY A 81 -13.30 7.45 11.20
C GLY A 81 -12.78 6.75 12.46
N LYS A 82 -12.42 7.56 13.47
CA LYS A 82 -11.84 7.11 14.75
C LYS A 82 -12.77 6.21 15.59
N SER A 83 -14.07 6.26 15.34
CA SER A 83 -15.11 5.47 16.04
C SER A 83 -15.71 4.36 15.16
N GLY A 84 -15.18 4.18 13.94
CA GLY A 84 -15.65 3.14 13.02
C GLY A 84 -15.06 1.79 13.37
N GLU A 85 -15.89 0.74 13.35
CA GLU A 85 -15.45 -0.64 13.55
C GLU A 85 -14.29 -1.00 12.63
N THR A 86 -13.20 -1.51 13.22
CA THR A 86 -12.10 -2.08 12.44
C THR A 86 -12.56 -3.36 11.79
N ARG A 87 -12.40 -3.46 10.48
CA ARG A 87 -12.77 -4.63 9.68
C ARG A 87 -11.54 -5.43 9.29
N GLU A 88 -11.73 -6.73 9.18
CA GLU A 88 -10.73 -7.62 8.60
C GLU A 88 -10.76 -7.55 7.08
N MET A 89 -9.64 -7.93 6.44
CA MET A 89 -9.47 -7.88 4.98
C MET A 89 -10.59 -8.62 4.23
N GLN A 90 -11.12 -9.72 4.78
CA GLN A 90 -12.17 -10.52 4.13
C GLN A 90 -13.49 -9.75 3.96
N GLN A 91 -13.77 -8.80 4.86
CA GLN A 91 -15.01 -8.01 4.92
C GLN A 91 -15.00 -6.76 4.03
N LEU A 92 -13.90 -6.52 3.31
CA LEU A 92 -13.72 -5.33 2.47
C LEU A 92 -14.18 -5.56 1.03
N SER A 93 -14.62 -4.47 0.38
CA SER A 93 -14.92 -4.48 -1.06
C SER A 93 -13.64 -4.61 -1.92
N GLY A 94 -13.78 -4.94 -3.20
CA GLY A 94 -12.63 -5.07 -4.11
C GLY A 94 -11.78 -3.79 -4.22
N GLY A 95 -12.43 -2.63 -4.34
CA GLY A 95 -11.74 -1.34 -4.35
C GLY A 95 -11.04 -1.02 -3.03
N GLN A 96 -11.68 -1.34 -1.89
CA GLN A 96 -11.07 -1.18 -0.56
C GLN A 96 -9.84 -2.08 -0.37
N LYS A 97 -9.92 -3.34 -0.81
CA LYS A 97 -8.79 -4.26 -0.78
C LYS A 97 -7.62 -3.75 -1.63
N SER A 98 -7.92 -3.22 -2.82
CA SER A 98 -6.93 -2.65 -3.73
C SER A 98 -6.23 -1.44 -3.09
N LEU A 99 -6.99 -0.56 -2.43
CA LEU A 99 -6.43 0.59 -1.74
C LEU A 99 -5.55 0.20 -0.55
N VAL A 100 -5.96 -0.81 0.23
CA VAL A 100 -5.15 -1.36 1.33
C VAL A 100 -3.85 -1.97 0.80
N ALA A 101 -3.90 -2.69 -0.33
CA ALA A 101 -2.71 -3.24 -0.96
C ALA A 101 -1.75 -2.15 -1.45
N LEU A 102 -2.26 -1.11 -2.13
CA LEU A 102 -1.47 0.05 -2.55
C LEU A 102 -0.85 0.78 -1.36
N THR A 103 -1.60 0.95 -0.27
CA THR A 103 -1.11 1.53 0.98
C THR A 103 0.11 0.75 1.49
N LEU A 104 0.03 -0.59 1.50
CA LEU A 104 1.13 -1.44 1.94
C LEU A 104 2.36 -1.30 1.03
N ILE A 105 2.16 -1.26 -0.29
CA ILE A 105 3.23 -1.06 -1.25
C ILE A 105 3.93 0.29 -0.98
N PHE A 106 3.19 1.40 -0.92
CA PHE A 106 3.77 2.71 -0.65
C PHE A 106 4.47 2.79 0.73
N ALA A 107 3.95 2.09 1.74
CA ALA A 107 4.58 2.03 3.05
C ALA A 107 5.95 1.33 3.02
N ILE A 108 6.05 0.23 2.27
CA ILE A 108 7.31 -0.49 2.06
C ILE A 108 8.28 0.40 1.26
N GLN A 109 7.81 1.05 0.19
CA GLN A 109 8.62 1.96 -0.62
C GLN A 109 9.18 3.14 0.18
N LYS A 110 8.41 3.69 1.12
CA LYS A 110 8.89 4.73 2.04
C LYS A 110 9.95 4.23 3.03
N CYS A 111 9.91 2.95 3.39
CA CYS A 111 10.89 2.34 4.28
C CYS A 111 12.18 1.95 3.56
N ASP A 112 12.07 1.48 2.31
CA ASP A 112 13.16 1.02 1.47
C ASP A 112 12.91 1.44 0.01
N PRO A 113 13.33 2.65 -0.38
CA PRO A 113 13.06 3.19 -1.71
C PRO A 113 13.88 2.48 -2.79
N ALA A 114 13.22 2.14 -3.89
CA ALA A 114 13.81 1.54 -5.08
C ALA A 114 14.08 2.63 -6.13
N PRO A 115 15.02 2.41 -7.07
CA PRO A 115 15.35 3.40 -8.09
C PRO A 115 14.18 3.70 -9.06
N PHE A 116 13.30 2.73 -9.29
CA PHE A 116 12.11 2.92 -10.12
C PHE A 116 10.96 1.96 -9.73
N TYR A 117 9.76 2.33 -10.14
CA TYR A 117 8.53 1.58 -9.95
C TYR A 117 7.70 1.53 -11.25
N LEU A 118 7.14 0.36 -11.53
CA LEU A 118 6.22 0.13 -12.64
C LEU A 118 4.86 -0.31 -12.09
N PHE A 119 3.82 0.47 -12.37
CA PHE A 119 2.44 0.16 -12.01
C PHE A 119 1.62 -0.13 -13.27
N ASP A 120 0.93 -1.27 -13.26
CA ASP A 120 0.09 -1.70 -14.38
C ASP A 120 -1.39 -1.67 -13.96
N GLU A 121 -2.16 -0.72 -14.48
CA GLU A 121 -3.61 -0.55 -14.26
C GLU A 121 -4.07 -0.63 -12.78
N ILE A 122 -3.25 -0.13 -11.86
CA ILE A 122 -3.48 -0.21 -10.41
C ILE A 122 -4.73 0.55 -9.93
N ASP A 123 -5.27 1.39 -10.78
CA ASP A 123 -6.36 2.32 -10.55
C ASP A 123 -7.70 1.84 -11.10
N SER A 124 -7.72 0.69 -11.78
CA SER A 124 -8.90 0.07 -12.39
C SER A 124 -10.06 -0.14 -11.41
N ALA A 125 -9.76 -0.55 -10.17
CA ALA A 125 -10.73 -0.85 -9.13
C ALA A 125 -11.05 0.33 -8.18
N LEU A 126 -10.49 1.52 -8.44
CA LEU A 126 -10.61 2.69 -7.57
C LEU A 126 -11.61 3.72 -8.12
N ASP A 127 -12.36 4.37 -7.22
CA ASP A 127 -13.20 5.51 -7.60
C ASP A 127 -12.36 6.76 -7.93
N ALA A 128 -12.98 7.79 -8.51
CA ALA A 128 -12.26 8.99 -8.95
C ALA A 128 -11.50 9.71 -7.82
N GLN A 129 -12.06 9.72 -6.61
CA GLN A 129 -11.45 10.38 -5.46
C GLN A 129 -10.16 9.65 -5.03
N HIS A 130 -10.22 8.33 -4.90
CA HIS A 130 -9.07 7.52 -4.52
C HIS A 130 -8.03 7.47 -5.65
N ARG A 131 -8.45 7.45 -6.93
CA ARG A 131 -7.55 7.58 -8.08
C ARG A 131 -6.73 8.87 -8.01
N LYS A 132 -7.39 10.00 -7.74
CA LYS A 132 -6.69 11.28 -7.57
C LYS A 132 -5.72 11.26 -6.39
N ALA A 133 -6.12 10.71 -5.24
CA ALA A 133 -5.25 10.60 -4.08
C ALA A 133 -4.00 9.72 -4.36
N VAL A 134 -4.16 8.62 -5.09
CA VAL A 134 -3.05 7.77 -5.53
C VAL A 134 -2.14 8.52 -6.51
N ALA A 135 -2.70 9.23 -7.49
CA ALA A 135 -1.94 10.03 -8.44
C ALA A 135 -1.09 11.10 -7.74
N ASP A 136 -1.67 11.84 -6.80
CA ASP A 136 -0.97 12.87 -6.04
C ASP A 136 0.14 12.28 -5.15
N MET A 137 -0.08 11.08 -4.60
CA MET A 137 0.95 10.36 -3.84
C MET A 137 2.11 9.89 -4.72
N ILE A 138 1.82 9.33 -5.91
CA ILE A 138 2.83 8.94 -6.87
C ILE A 138 3.66 10.16 -7.30
N HIS A 139 2.99 11.29 -7.56
CA HIS A 139 3.67 12.53 -7.93
C HIS A 139 4.64 13.01 -6.84
N GLU A 140 4.21 13.04 -5.57
CA GLU A 140 5.11 13.38 -4.45
C GLU A 140 6.30 12.42 -4.31
N LEU A 141 6.07 11.12 -4.50
CA LEU A 141 7.15 10.14 -4.42
C LEU A 141 8.10 10.21 -5.62
N SER A 142 7.63 10.76 -6.75
CA SER A 142 8.41 10.82 -7.99
C SER A 142 9.64 11.74 -7.91
N ASP A 143 9.68 12.65 -6.94
CA ASP A 143 10.86 13.47 -6.64
C ASP A 143 12.11 12.64 -6.29
N ASN A 144 11.92 11.42 -5.76
CA ASN A 144 13.02 10.58 -5.26
C ASN A 144 13.17 9.25 -6.01
N ALA A 145 12.21 8.88 -6.86
CA ALA A 145 12.22 7.62 -7.62
C ALA A 145 11.48 7.77 -8.95
N GLN A 146 11.87 7.00 -9.96
CA GLN A 146 11.17 7.02 -11.26
C GLN A 146 9.87 6.20 -11.20
N PHE A 147 8.73 6.79 -11.57
CA PHE A 147 7.46 6.08 -11.70
C PHE A 147 7.07 5.94 -13.16
N ILE A 148 6.70 4.72 -13.55
CA ILE A 148 6.10 4.39 -14.85
C ILE A 148 4.74 3.76 -14.53
N THR A 149 3.67 4.26 -15.13
CA THR A 149 2.33 3.71 -14.91
C THR A 149 1.59 3.56 -16.23
N THR A 150 0.79 2.51 -16.34
CA THR A 150 -0.25 2.36 -17.36
C THR A 150 -1.60 2.67 -16.72
N THR A 151 -2.50 3.29 -17.47
CA THR A 151 -3.83 3.65 -16.97
C THR A 151 -4.76 3.98 -18.14
N PHE A 152 -6.05 3.73 -17.94
CA PHE A 152 -7.16 4.23 -18.78
C PHE A 152 -7.95 5.34 -18.08
N ARG A 153 -7.38 5.95 -17.04
CA ARG A 153 -8.06 6.91 -16.17
C ARG A 153 -7.37 8.27 -16.21
N PRO A 154 -8.13 9.37 -16.35
CA PRO A 154 -7.55 10.69 -16.52
C PRO A 154 -6.80 11.19 -15.27
N GLU A 155 -7.18 10.76 -14.07
CA GLU A 155 -6.65 11.27 -12.80
C GLU A 155 -5.16 10.98 -12.62
N LEU A 156 -4.69 9.80 -13.05
CA LEU A 156 -3.26 9.45 -13.03
C LEU A 156 -2.50 10.21 -14.13
N LEU A 157 -3.09 10.32 -15.32
CA LEU A 157 -2.51 11.05 -16.46
C LEU A 157 -2.25 12.51 -16.11
N GLU A 158 -3.14 13.16 -15.37
CA GLU A 158 -2.98 14.57 -14.97
C GLU A 158 -1.71 14.84 -14.16
N ALA A 159 -1.21 13.85 -13.41
CA ALA A 159 -0.05 13.96 -12.53
C ALA A 159 1.28 13.58 -13.20
N CYS A 160 1.27 13.17 -14.47
CA CYS A 160 2.44 12.72 -15.21
C CYS A 160 3.15 13.85 -15.98
N ASP A 161 4.47 13.75 -16.10
CA ASP A 161 5.30 14.71 -16.85
C ASP A 161 5.56 14.31 -18.31
N LYS A 162 5.51 13.01 -18.63
CA LYS A 162 5.76 12.45 -19.96
C LYS A 162 4.75 11.37 -20.30
N PHE A 163 4.35 11.33 -21.58
CA PHE A 163 3.31 10.45 -22.08
C PHE A 163 3.84 9.61 -23.23
N TYR A 164 3.50 8.32 -23.22
CA TYR A 164 3.84 7.37 -24.27
C TYR A 164 2.56 6.71 -24.77
N GLY A 165 2.39 6.67 -26.09
CA GLY A 165 1.28 5.99 -26.74
C GLY A 165 1.75 4.70 -27.39
N VAL A 166 1.05 3.59 -27.12
CA VAL A 166 1.28 2.32 -27.80
C VAL A 166 0.25 2.14 -28.91
N LYS A 167 0.71 1.88 -30.13
CA LYS A 167 -0.15 1.67 -31.31
C LYS A 167 0.14 0.31 -31.92
N PHE A 168 -0.91 -0.44 -32.24
CA PHE A 168 -0.81 -1.73 -32.92
C PHE A 168 -1.25 -1.59 -34.38
N ARG A 169 -0.33 -1.82 -35.34
CA ARG A 169 -0.62 -1.76 -36.78
C ARG A 169 0.13 -2.86 -37.51
N ASN A 170 -0.48 -3.46 -38.52
CA ASN A 170 0.13 -4.52 -39.33
C ASN A 170 0.73 -5.67 -38.51
N LYS A 171 0.06 -6.06 -37.41
CA LYS A 171 0.53 -7.08 -36.45
C LYS A 171 1.83 -6.74 -35.69
N VAL A 172 2.19 -5.46 -35.62
CA VAL A 172 3.38 -4.97 -34.91
C VAL A 172 3.02 -3.83 -33.96
N SER A 173 3.53 -3.88 -32.72
CA SER A 173 3.38 -2.84 -31.72
C SER A 173 4.47 -1.78 -31.86
N HIS A 174 4.07 -0.51 -31.85
CA HIS A 174 4.95 0.66 -31.91
C HIS A 174 4.69 1.54 -30.68
N ILE A 175 5.74 2.18 -30.17
CA ILE A 175 5.66 3.11 -29.04
C ILE A 175 6.25 4.46 -29.46
N ASP A 176 5.49 5.53 -29.24
CA ASP A 176 5.89 6.89 -29.55
C ASP A 176 5.64 7.80 -28.35
N VAL A 177 6.44 8.87 -28.21
CA VAL A 177 6.16 9.95 -27.27
C VAL A 177 4.98 10.76 -27.83
N ILE A 178 3.98 11.00 -26.98
CA ILE A 178 2.79 11.77 -27.34
C ILE A 178 2.62 12.98 -26.43
N THR A 179 1.80 13.93 -26.86
CA THR A 179 1.41 15.10 -26.05
C THR A 179 0.35 14.72 -25.01
N LYS A 180 0.19 15.56 -23.98
CA LYS A 180 -0.83 15.36 -22.95
C LYS A 180 -2.24 15.40 -23.55
N GLU A 181 -2.46 16.28 -24.52
CA GLU A 181 -3.72 16.43 -25.25
C GLU A 181 -4.05 15.15 -26.01
N GLN A 182 -3.10 14.61 -26.79
CA GLN A 182 -3.28 13.33 -27.50
C GLN A 182 -3.56 12.16 -26.55
N ALA A 183 -2.95 12.17 -25.37
CA ALA A 183 -3.19 11.14 -24.37
C ALA A 183 -4.60 11.25 -23.77
N LYS A 184 -5.12 12.47 -23.58
CA LYS A 184 -6.51 12.71 -23.16
C LYS A 184 -7.51 12.29 -24.23
N ASP A 185 -7.28 12.69 -25.47
CA ASP A 185 -8.14 12.33 -26.60
C ASP A 185 -8.27 10.80 -26.71
N PHE A 186 -7.17 10.06 -26.50
CA PHE A 186 -7.19 8.59 -26.48
C PHE A 186 -8.09 8.00 -25.39
N LEU A 187 -8.15 8.62 -24.20
CA LEU A 187 -9.03 8.19 -23.12
C LEU A 187 -10.50 8.51 -23.40
N GLU A 188 -10.79 9.63 -24.06
CA GLU A 188 -12.15 10.02 -24.45
C GLU A 188 -12.70 9.13 -25.58
N ASP A 189 -11.86 8.79 -26.57
CA ASP A 189 -12.21 7.89 -27.66
C ASP A 189 -12.50 6.46 -27.16
N ASP A 190 -11.70 5.95 -26.22
CA ASP A 190 -11.94 4.64 -25.60
C ASP A 190 -13.27 4.59 -24.83
N ALA A 191 -13.63 5.68 -24.13
CA ALA A 191 -14.89 5.76 -23.39
C ALA A 191 -16.14 5.83 -24.28
N THR A 192 -16.00 6.21 -25.56
CA THR A 192 -17.11 6.34 -26.52
C THR A 192 -17.25 5.14 -27.44
N HIS A 193 -16.21 4.31 -27.57
CA HIS A 193 -16.18 3.18 -28.50
C HIS A 193 -15.87 1.81 -27.86
N GLY A 194 -15.74 1.75 -26.53
CA GLY A 194 -15.64 0.51 -25.74
C GLY A 194 -16.98 -0.21 -25.52
#